data_AF-A0A9D6RY48-F1
#
_entry.id   AF-A0A9D6RY48-F1
#
_cell.length_a   1.000
_cell.length_b   1.000
_cell.length_c   1.000
_cell.angle_alpha   90.00
_cell.angle_beta   90.00
_cell.angle_gamma   90.00
#
_symmetry.space_group_name_H-M   'P 1'
#
loop_
_entity.id
_entity.type
_entity.pdbx_description
1 polymer ?
#
loop_
_entity_poly.entity_id
_entity_poly.type
_entity_poly.pdbx_seq_one_letter_code
_entity_poly.pdbx_strand_id
1 'polypeptide(L)'
;MRPLLLVLLLTLSGCVPTLQPLRAPELDLTGSPGLFRDGVALVLTLQLAGVPSAGLLVVEFLAPGLDARVLGTEEIRIFPEDQGRQFTFRLPQVTGPGVYRAVVIFNQNVVQQFGITV
;
A
#
# COMPACT_ATOMS: atom_id res chain seq x y z
N MET A 1 -70.54 -5.90 22.08
CA MET A 1 -70.37 -5.24 20.77
C MET A 1 -68.99 -4.58 20.73
N ARG A 2 -68.07 -5.08 19.90
CA ARG A 2 -66.85 -4.38 19.43
C ARG A 2 -67.26 -3.49 18.24
N PRO A 3 -66.63 -2.32 17.97
CA PRO A 3 -65.34 -2.30 17.26
C PRO A 3 -64.36 -1.17 17.70
N LEU A 4 -63.05 -1.47 17.75
CA LEU A 4 -61.97 -0.96 16.88
C LEU A 4 -61.74 0.57 16.85
N LEU A 5 -60.63 1.01 17.47
CA LEU A 5 -59.65 1.95 16.88
C LEU A 5 -58.31 1.68 17.60
N LEU A 6 -57.35 0.97 16.99
CA LEU A 6 -56.18 1.52 16.29
C LEU A 6 -55.69 2.83 16.95
N VAL A 7 -54.47 2.93 17.48
CA VAL A 7 -53.23 2.84 16.69
C VAL A 7 -52.11 2.16 17.48
N LEU A 8 -51.63 1.07 16.91
CA LEU A 8 -50.40 0.36 17.23
C LEU A 8 -49.23 1.16 16.64
N LEU A 9 -48.52 1.96 17.45
CA LEU A 9 -47.26 2.60 17.07
C LEU A 9 -46.09 1.69 17.47
N LEU A 10 -45.94 0.63 16.69
CA LEU A 10 -44.70 -0.14 16.58
C LEU A 10 -43.95 0.34 15.33
N THR A 11 -42.62 0.24 15.37
CA THR A 11 -41.63 0.47 14.28
C THR A 11 -41.23 1.95 14.11
N LEU A 12 -39.97 2.38 14.09
CA LEU A 12 -38.67 1.72 13.97
C LEU A 12 -37.67 2.46 14.88
N SER A 13 -37.17 1.84 15.95
CA SER A 13 -35.93 2.32 16.57
C SER A 13 -34.78 1.77 15.75
N GLY A 14 -33.98 2.68 15.20
CA GLY A 14 -33.12 2.47 14.06
C GLY A 14 -32.17 1.29 14.21
N CYS A 15 -32.33 0.32 13.32
CA CYS A 15 -31.20 -0.46 12.85
C CYS A 15 -30.33 0.53 12.08
N VAL A 16 -29.38 1.19 12.75
CA VAL A 16 -28.29 1.88 12.08
C VAL A 16 -27.46 0.74 11.51
N PRO A 17 -27.45 0.49 10.18
CA PRO A 17 -26.46 -0.41 9.63
C PRO A 17 -25.14 0.24 10.02
N THR A 18 -24.40 -0.43 10.92
CA THR A 18 -23.01 -0.08 11.13
C THR A 18 -22.37 -0.40 9.79
N LEU A 19 -22.28 0.61 8.93
CA LEU A 19 -21.41 0.60 7.77
C LEU A 19 -20.03 0.47 8.39
N GLN A 20 -19.61 -0.77 8.65
CA GLN A 20 -18.21 -1.09 8.77
C GLN A 20 -17.59 -0.42 7.53
N PRO A 21 -16.63 0.52 7.68
CA PRO A 21 -15.89 0.98 6.53
C PRO A 21 -15.39 -0.31 5.89
N LEU A 22 -15.90 -0.60 4.69
CA LEU A 22 -15.49 -1.74 3.91
C LEU A 22 -13.99 -1.50 3.75
N ARG A 23 -13.18 -2.12 4.60
CA ARG A 23 -11.74 -1.94 4.59
C ARG A 23 -11.38 -2.36 3.18
N ALA A 24 -11.02 -1.40 2.33
CA ALA A 24 -10.63 -1.70 0.97
C ALA A 24 -9.58 -2.81 1.11
N PRO A 25 -9.70 -3.90 0.37
CA PRO A 25 -8.78 -5.00 0.56
C PRO A 25 -7.39 -4.42 0.26
N GLU A 26 -6.59 -4.24 1.32
CA GLU A 26 -5.29 -3.58 1.25
C GLU A 26 -4.30 -4.57 0.67
N LEU A 27 -3.44 -4.10 -0.23
CA LEU A 27 -2.34 -4.91 -0.74
C LEU A 27 -1.43 -5.29 0.44
N ASP A 28 -1.33 -6.58 0.74
CA ASP A 28 -0.47 -7.07 1.81
C ASP A 28 0.92 -7.36 1.27
N LEU A 29 1.90 -6.68 1.86
CA LEU A 29 3.26 -6.58 1.39
C LEU A 29 4.21 -6.78 2.56
N THR A 30 5.24 -7.57 2.32
CA THR A 30 6.45 -7.53 3.16
C THR A 30 7.62 -7.10 2.30
N GLY A 31 8.58 -6.40 2.87
CA GLY A 31 9.70 -5.91 2.11
C GLY A 31 10.94 -5.70 2.95
N SER A 32 12.08 -5.83 2.30
CA SER A 32 13.38 -5.57 2.91
C SER A 32 14.13 -4.54 2.05
N PRO A 33 14.34 -3.32 2.57
CA PRO A 33 15.26 -2.38 1.97
C PRO A 33 16.71 -2.87 2.13
N GLY A 34 17.57 -2.53 1.17
CA GLY A 34 18.98 -2.86 1.25
C GLY A 34 19.84 -2.08 0.25
N LEU A 35 21.13 -2.39 0.26
CA LEU A 35 22.12 -1.87 -0.67
C LEU A 35 22.70 -3.00 -1.50
N PHE A 36 22.87 -2.76 -2.80
CA PHE A 36 23.65 -3.66 -3.65
C PHE A 36 25.13 -3.34 -3.54
N ARG A 37 25.97 -4.32 -3.88
CA ARG A 37 27.45 -4.32 -3.85
C ARG A 37 28.07 -2.91 -3.91
N ASP A 38 28.91 -2.62 -2.93
CA ASP A 38 29.68 -1.36 -2.76
C ASP A 38 28.85 -0.10 -2.41
N GLY A 39 27.58 -0.25 -2.03
CA GLY A 39 26.75 0.87 -1.53
C GLY A 39 26.26 1.83 -2.63
N VAL A 40 26.49 1.49 -3.89
CA VAL A 40 26.22 2.37 -5.04
C VAL A 40 24.79 2.28 -5.56
N ALA A 41 24.02 1.26 -5.16
CA ALA A 41 22.65 1.06 -5.60
C ALA A 41 21.70 0.74 -4.45
N LEU A 42 20.53 1.38 -4.45
CA LEU A 42 19.43 1.03 -3.55
C LEU A 42 18.70 -0.18 -4.12
N VAL A 43 18.36 -1.10 -3.22
CA VAL A 43 17.56 -2.27 -3.56
C VAL A 43 16.37 -2.32 -2.65
N LEU A 44 15.19 -2.51 -3.23
CA LEU A 44 13.99 -2.88 -2.49
C LEU A 44 13.51 -4.23 -3.00
N THR A 45 13.45 -5.21 -2.11
CA THR A 45 12.83 -6.49 -2.40
C THR A 45 11.47 -6.54 -1.70
N LEU A 46 10.41 -6.76 -2.47
CA LEU A 46 9.03 -6.87 -2.00
C LEU A 46 8.53 -8.29 -2.23
N GLN A 47 7.81 -8.84 -1.26
CA GLN A 47 7.06 -10.08 -1.38
C GLN A 47 5.57 -9.76 -1.20
N LEU A 48 4.76 -10.19 -2.18
CA LEU A 48 3.31 -9.99 -2.16
C LEU A 48 2.69 -11.06 -1.26
N ALA A 49 2.23 -10.69 -0.06
CA ALA A 49 1.58 -11.63 0.86
C ALA A 49 0.09 -11.83 0.51
N GLY A 50 -0.55 -10.80 -0.05
CA GLY A 50 -1.94 -10.86 -0.51
C GLY A 50 -2.22 -9.77 -1.54
N VAL A 51 -2.74 -10.17 -2.71
CA VAL A 51 -3.09 -9.24 -3.80
C VAL A 51 -4.60 -9.24 -4.00
N PRO A 52 -5.29 -8.15 -3.65
CA PRO A 52 -6.75 -8.14 -3.58
C PRO A 52 -7.44 -8.01 -4.95
N SER A 53 -6.74 -7.41 -5.91
CA SER A 53 -7.20 -7.17 -7.27
C SER A 53 -6.01 -6.89 -8.18
N ALA A 54 -6.21 -6.98 -9.49
CA ALA A 54 -5.19 -6.54 -10.44
C ALA A 54 -4.98 -5.02 -10.35
N GLY A 55 -3.74 -4.58 -10.47
CA GLY A 55 -3.42 -3.17 -10.34
C GLY A 55 -2.00 -2.81 -10.70
N LEU A 56 -1.72 -1.51 -10.63
CA LEU A 56 -0.39 -0.97 -10.86
C LEU A 56 0.31 -0.78 -9.51
N LEU A 57 1.44 -1.46 -9.34
CA LEU A 57 2.39 -1.26 -8.26
C LEU A 57 3.49 -0.32 -8.75
N VAL A 58 3.69 0.78 -8.04
CA VAL A 58 4.70 1.78 -8.33
C VAL A 58 5.63 1.87 -7.13
N VAL A 59 6.94 1.88 -7.38
CA VAL A 59 7.98 2.07 -6.37
C VAL A 59 8.76 3.32 -6.72
N GLU A 60 8.67 4.33 -5.86
CA GLU A 60 9.42 5.58 -6.00
C GLU A 60 10.58 5.61 -5.00
N PHE A 61 11.80 5.81 -5.51
CA PHE A 61 12.98 6.02 -4.68
C PHE A 61 13.21 7.52 -4.49
N LEU A 62 13.36 7.94 -3.25
CA LEU A 62 13.51 9.34 -2.85
C LEU A 62 14.88 9.59 -2.22
N ALA A 63 15.47 10.73 -2.55
CA ALA A 63 16.70 11.21 -1.93
C ALA A 63 16.50 11.56 -0.44
N PRO A 64 17.57 11.54 0.37
CA PRO A 64 17.53 12.07 1.73
C PRO A 64 17.24 13.57 1.73
N GLY A 65 16.55 14.05 2.79
CA GLY A 65 16.30 15.48 3.03
C GLY A 65 14.82 15.86 3.17
N LEU A 66 14.59 17.14 3.48
CA LEU A 66 13.25 17.75 3.61
C LEU A 66 12.57 17.88 2.24
N ASP A 67 13.32 18.27 1.21
CA ASP A 67 12.84 18.41 -0.18
C ASP A 67 13.12 17.14 -1.01
N ALA A 68 12.89 15.97 -0.41
CA ALA A 68 13.26 14.68 -0.98
C ALA A 68 12.77 14.51 -2.43
N ARG A 69 13.70 14.63 -3.38
CA ARG A 69 13.45 14.45 -4.82
C ARG A 69 13.31 12.98 -5.17
N VAL A 70 12.42 12.67 -6.10
CA VAL A 70 12.36 11.35 -6.74
C VAL A 70 13.63 11.15 -7.55
N LEU A 71 14.36 10.08 -7.24
CA LEU A 71 15.56 9.64 -7.91
C LEU A 71 15.25 8.64 -9.04
N GLY A 72 14.15 7.91 -8.91
CA GLY A 72 13.66 7.00 -9.92
C GLY A 72 12.34 6.36 -9.52
N THR A 73 11.62 5.88 -10.53
CA THR A 73 10.31 5.24 -10.40
C THR A 73 10.32 3.94 -11.19
N GLU A 74 9.89 2.86 -10.56
CA GLU A 74 9.69 1.56 -11.19
C GLU A 74 8.22 1.19 -11.10
N GLU A 75 7.66 0.67 -12.19
CA GLU A 75 6.23 0.34 -12.27
C GLU A 75 6.04 -1.08 -12.77
N ILE A 76 5.14 -1.82 -12.12
CA ILE A 76 4.78 -3.17 -12.53
C ILE A 76 3.29 -3.42 -12.33
N ARG A 77 2.69 -4.12 -13.28
CA ARG A 77 1.33 -4.65 -13.12
C ARG A 77 1.40 -5.94 -12.32
N ILE A 78 0.58 -6.02 -11.27
CA ILE A 78 0.42 -7.21 -10.44
C ILE A 78 -1.02 -7.70 -10.50
N PHE A 79 -1.22 -9.00 -10.36
CA PHE A 79 -2.49 -9.70 -10.42
C PHE A 79 -2.69 -10.57 -9.16
N PRO A 80 -3.93 -10.97 -8.81
CA PRO A 80 -4.19 -11.85 -7.68
C PRO A 80 -3.33 -13.14 -7.68
N GLU A 81 -3.08 -13.71 -8.85
CA GLU A 81 -2.20 -14.88 -9.02
C GLU A 81 -0.71 -14.62 -8.71
N ASP A 82 -0.30 -13.36 -8.57
CA ASP A 82 1.06 -12.99 -8.17
C ASP A 82 1.30 -13.09 -6.66
N GLN A 83 0.29 -13.54 -5.89
CA GLN A 83 0.46 -13.82 -4.47
C GLN A 83 1.64 -14.79 -4.23
N GLY A 84 2.47 -14.44 -3.25
CA GLY A 84 3.69 -15.16 -2.89
C GLY A 84 4.89 -14.82 -3.76
N ARG A 85 4.71 -14.10 -4.89
CA ARG A 85 5.84 -13.69 -5.75
C ARG A 85 6.68 -12.61 -5.08
N GLN A 86 7.96 -12.63 -5.44
CA GLN A 86 8.95 -11.64 -5.01
C GLN A 86 9.34 -10.76 -6.20
N PHE A 87 9.43 -9.46 -5.95
CA PHE A 87 9.87 -8.43 -6.89
C PHE A 87 11.08 -7.72 -6.31
N THR A 88 12.07 -7.42 -7.16
CA THR A 88 13.26 -6.68 -6.75
C THR A 88 13.42 -5.46 -7.63
N PHE A 89 13.38 -4.29 -7.00
CA PHE A 89 13.53 -2.99 -7.62
C PHE A 89 14.93 -2.46 -7.30
N ARG A 90 15.62 -1.93 -8.30
CA ARG A 90 17.00 -1.48 -8.15
C ARG A 90 17.16 -0.09 -8.71
N LEU A 91 17.68 0.82 -7.92
CA LEU A 91 18.11 2.13 -8.38
C LEU A 91 19.65 2.19 -8.38
N PRO A 92 20.30 2.18 -9.55
CA PRO A 92 21.75 1.97 -9.67
C PRO A 92 22.64 3.17 -9.29
N GLN A 93 22.07 4.30 -8.85
CA GLN A 93 22.85 5.49 -8.49
C GLN A 93 22.32 6.17 -7.24
N VAL A 94 23.06 6.05 -6.14
CA VAL A 94 22.94 6.94 -4.99
C VAL A 94 24.19 7.78 -4.82
N THR A 95 23.99 9.06 -4.57
CA THR A 95 25.05 10.04 -4.41
C THR A 95 25.05 10.55 -2.97
N GLY A 96 25.93 9.94 -2.17
CA GLY A 96 26.23 10.41 -0.81
C GLY A 96 25.51 9.66 0.31
N PRO A 97 25.96 9.87 1.57
CA PRO A 97 25.36 9.24 2.74
C PRO A 97 23.99 9.85 3.06
N GLY A 98 23.12 9.05 3.69
CA GLY A 98 21.83 9.53 4.18
C GLY A 98 20.75 8.45 4.23
N VAL A 99 19.57 8.84 4.70
CA VAL A 99 18.39 7.97 4.72
C VAL A 99 17.57 8.21 3.46
N TYR A 100 17.77 7.33 2.48
CA TYR A 100 16.93 7.25 1.29
C TYR A 100 15.59 6.62 1.67
N ARG A 101 14.55 6.91 0.89
CA ARG A 101 13.23 6.30 1.10
C ARG A 101 12.77 5.59 -0.15
N ALA A 102 12.08 4.47 0.00
CA ALA A 102 11.32 3.85 -1.06
C ALA A 102 9.83 3.88 -0.68
N VAL A 103 9.01 4.48 -1.53
CA VAL A 103 7.56 4.57 -1.34
C VAL A 103 6.89 3.61 -2.30
N VAL A 104 6.05 2.72 -1.76
CA VAL A 104 5.29 1.74 -2.53
C VAL A 104 3.86 2.22 -2.64
N ILE A 105 3.39 2.34 -3.87
CA ILE A 105 2.08 2.84 -4.23
C ILE A 105 1.35 1.75 -4.99
N PHE A 106 0.12 1.44 -4.60
CA PHE A 106 -0.74 0.52 -5.33
C PHE A 106 -2.04 1.20 -5.71
N ASN A 107 -2.35 1.22 -7.01
CA ASN A 107 -3.55 1.89 -7.54
C ASN A 107 -3.74 3.30 -6.94
N GLN A 108 -2.68 4.11 -6.97
CA GLN A 108 -2.65 5.50 -6.46
C GLN A 108 -2.69 5.67 -4.93
N ASN A 109 -2.70 4.59 -4.16
CA ASN A 109 -2.64 4.63 -2.70
C ASN A 109 -1.26 4.25 -2.21
N VAL A 110 -0.66 5.06 -1.33
CA VAL A 110 0.56 4.68 -0.62
C VAL A 110 0.22 3.53 0.32
N VAL A 111 0.86 2.38 0.11
CA VAL A 111 0.63 1.16 0.90
C VAL A 111 1.78 0.88 1.86
N GLN A 112 3.01 1.30 1.52
CA GLN A 112 4.16 1.10 2.40
C GLN A 112 5.29 2.08 2.11
N GLN A 113 6.15 2.31 3.11
CA GLN A 113 7.38 3.09 2.96
C GLN A 113 8.54 2.40 3.69
N PHE A 114 9.72 2.49 3.11
CA PHE A 114 10.95 1.92 3.65
C PHE A 114 12.05 2.95 3.73
N GLY A 115 12.79 3.00 4.84
CA GLY A 115 14.04 3.75 4.96
C GLY A 115 15.24 2.88 4.61
N ILE A 116 16.16 3.41 3.81
CA ILE A 116 17.43 2.76 3.46
C ILE A 116 18.57 3.69 3.89
N THR A 117 19.41 3.23 4.81
CA THR A 117 20.56 4.01 5.29
C THR A 117 21.79 3.67 4.45
N VAL A 118 22.38 4.70 3.82
CA VAL A 118 23.64 4.66 3.06
C VAL A 118 24.71 5.40 3.83
#